data_AF-A0A9P7EUP1-F1
#
_entry.id   AF-A0A9P7EUP1-F1
#
_cell.length_a   1.000
_cell.length_b   1.000
_cell.length_c   1.000
_cell.angle_alpha   90.00
_cell.angle_beta   90.00
_cell.angle_gamma   90.00
#
_symmetry.space_group_name_H-M   'P 1'
#
loop_
_entity.id
_entity.type
_entity.pdbx_description
1 polymer ?
#
loop_
_entity_poly.entity_id
_entity_poly.type
_entity_poly.pdbx_seq_one_letter_code
_entity_poly.pdbx_strand_id
1 'polypeptide(L)'
;MSNPSIHHHIGQSEKNYDDIGFYLHARDGDPAMKNYFLRLQEHLLCRIQESQSAQDAEGDIKNVLFKRNHIYHHHIARINYTTYNTRRDQDVINPKTWHCNIMVLSDCGEPRTHYRYAKVLGIHHVNVVYIGGLYHGRRLL
;
A
#
# COMPACT_ATOMS: atom_id res chain seq x y z
N MET A 1 -22.38 -0.98 2.97
CA MET A 1 -21.82 -1.18 4.32
C MET A 1 -20.54 -2.00 4.17
N SER A 2 -19.41 -1.52 4.66
CA SER A 2 -18.11 -2.21 4.56
C SER A 2 -18.02 -3.36 5.55
N ASN A 3 -17.45 -4.50 5.13
CA ASN A 3 -17.22 -5.66 6.02
C ASN A 3 -16.34 -5.22 7.21
N PRO A 4 -16.79 -5.44 8.45
CA PRO A 4 -16.11 -4.93 9.63
C PRO A 4 -14.79 -5.64 9.98
N SER A 5 -14.49 -6.79 9.36
CA SER A 5 -13.19 -7.46 9.49
C SER A 5 -12.11 -6.84 8.60
N ILE A 6 -12.50 -5.92 7.71
CA ILE A 6 -11.57 -5.22 6.84
C ILE A 6 -10.92 -4.07 7.63
N HIS A 7 -9.61 -4.07 7.79
CA HIS A 7 -8.86 -3.02 8.50
C HIS A 7 -8.96 -1.65 7.82
N HIS A 8 -8.95 -1.62 6.48
CA HIS A 8 -8.98 -0.38 5.72
C HIS A 8 -9.77 -0.55 4.43
N HIS A 9 -10.49 0.50 4.04
CA HIS A 9 -11.30 0.55 2.83
C HIS A 9 -10.83 1.70 1.94
N ILE A 10 -10.38 1.36 0.75
CA ILE A 10 -10.06 2.29 -0.33
C ILE A 10 -11.03 2.00 -1.49
N GLY A 11 -11.34 3.02 -2.30
CA GLY A 11 -12.16 2.82 -3.49
C GLY A 11 -11.61 1.72 -4.41
N GLN A 12 -12.49 1.01 -5.11
CA GLN A 12 -12.12 -0.01 -6.10
C GLN A 12 -12.32 0.48 -7.54
N SER A 13 -12.73 1.73 -7.71
CA SER A 13 -12.95 2.30 -9.03
C SER A 13 -11.63 2.47 -9.77
N GLU A 14 -11.55 1.86 -10.96
CA GLU A 14 -10.43 1.98 -11.89
C GLU A 14 -10.60 3.16 -12.88
N LYS A 15 -11.62 4.01 -12.70
CA LYS A 15 -11.94 5.08 -13.65
C LYS A 15 -10.91 6.19 -13.74
N ASN A 16 -10.22 6.50 -12.63
CA ASN A 16 -9.26 7.59 -12.57
C ASN A 16 -7.87 7.01 -12.42
N TYR A 17 -7.07 7.06 -13.48
CA TYR A 17 -5.75 6.46 -13.55
C TYR A 17 -4.79 7.33 -14.35
N ASP A 18 -3.52 7.22 -13.99
CA ASP A 18 -2.40 7.70 -14.81
C ASP A 18 -1.53 6.50 -15.21
N ASP A 19 -0.84 6.62 -16.34
CA ASP A 19 0.30 5.74 -16.62
C ASP A 19 1.42 6.03 -15.60
N ILE A 20 2.00 4.98 -15.02
CA ILE A 20 3.01 5.11 -13.96
C ILE A 20 4.23 5.89 -14.46
N GLY A 21 4.68 5.65 -15.70
CA GLY A 21 5.82 6.36 -16.26
C GLY A 21 5.55 7.85 -16.40
N PHE A 22 4.38 8.20 -16.93
CA PHE A 22 3.95 9.60 -17.02
C PHE A 22 3.80 10.25 -15.64
N TYR A 23 3.21 9.54 -14.68
CA TYR A 23 3.03 10.03 -13.31
C TYR A 23 4.36 10.32 -12.60
N LEU A 24 5.36 9.45 -12.79
CA LEU A 24 6.71 9.65 -12.24
C LEU A 24 7.39 10.86 -12.89
N HIS A 25 7.34 10.95 -14.22
CA HIS A 25 7.96 12.06 -14.95
C HIS A 25 7.32 13.40 -14.61
N ALA A 26 5.98 13.46 -14.49
CA ALA A 26 5.26 14.69 -14.18
C ALA A 26 5.63 15.28 -12.81
N ARG A 27 6.29 14.49 -11.94
CA ARG A 27 6.72 14.89 -10.61
C ARG A 27 8.23 14.75 -10.41
N ASP A 28 8.97 14.79 -11.50
CA ASP A 28 10.41 14.83 -11.43
C ASP A 28 10.86 16.08 -10.64
N GLY A 29 11.87 15.90 -9.79
CA GLY A 29 12.34 16.94 -8.87
C GLY A 29 11.55 17.08 -7.55
N ASP A 30 10.40 16.42 -7.37
CA ASP A 30 9.71 16.39 -6.08
C ASP A 30 10.50 15.51 -5.08
N PRO A 31 10.94 16.04 -3.91
CA PRO A 31 11.63 15.25 -2.91
C PRO A 31 10.85 14.03 -2.43
N ALA A 32 9.51 14.09 -2.42
CA ALA A 32 8.65 12.98 -2.03
C ALA A 32 8.63 11.84 -3.05
N MET A 33 9.00 12.12 -4.31
CA MET A 33 9.03 11.14 -5.39
C MET A 33 10.39 10.45 -5.54
N LYS A 34 11.40 10.87 -4.78
CA LYS A 34 12.74 10.26 -4.80
C LYS A 34 12.67 8.77 -4.45
N ASN A 35 13.13 7.92 -5.35
CA ASN A 35 13.08 6.46 -5.24
C ASN A 35 11.66 5.89 -5.04
N TYR A 36 10.61 6.66 -5.37
CA TYR A 36 9.23 6.25 -5.11
C TYR A 36 8.89 4.92 -5.78
N PHE A 37 9.23 4.75 -7.06
CA PHE A 37 8.91 3.54 -7.80
C PHE A 37 9.61 2.31 -7.23
N LEU A 38 10.91 2.41 -6.92
CA LEU A 38 11.67 1.32 -6.31
C LEU A 38 11.06 0.92 -4.94
N ARG A 39 10.81 1.91 -4.07
CA ARG A 39 10.18 1.68 -2.75
C ARG A 39 8.79 1.09 -2.87
N LEU A 40 8.04 1.47 -3.90
CA LEU A 40 6.73 0.90 -4.18
C LEU A 40 6.86 -0.58 -4.55
N GLN A 41 7.81 -0.94 -5.41
CA GLN A 41 8.03 -2.34 -5.78
C GLN A 41 8.50 -3.19 -4.59
N GLU A 42 9.44 -2.69 -3.79
CA GLU A 42 9.90 -3.33 -2.54
C GLU A 42 8.73 -3.56 -1.58
N HIS A 43 7.89 -2.54 -1.38
CA HIS A 43 6.72 -2.64 -0.52
C HIS A 43 5.73 -3.70 -1.04
N LEU A 44 5.42 -3.69 -2.34
CA LEU A 44 4.51 -4.66 -2.95
C LEU A 44 5.04 -6.09 -2.82
N LEU A 45 6.34 -6.30 -3.08
CA LEU A 45 6.98 -7.60 -2.92
C LEU A 45 6.84 -8.12 -1.49
N CYS A 46 7.19 -7.29 -0.50
CA CYS A 46 7.06 -7.63 0.92
C CYS A 46 5.62 -8.01 1.28
N ARG A 47 4.63 -7.22 0.84
CA ARG A 47 3.20 -7.51 1.10
C ARG A 47 2.72 -8.79 0.43
N ILE A 48 3.23 -9.10 -0.77
CA ILE A 48 2.90 -10.35 -1.48
C ILE A 48 3.51 -11.56 -0.73
N GLN A 49 4.76 -11.47 -0.28
CA GLN A 49 5.41 -12.53 0.50
C GLN A 49 4.71 -12.77 1.85
N GLU A 50 4.33 -11.70 2.57
CA GLU A 50 3.52 -11.78 3.79
C GLU A 50 2.19 -12.52 3.55
N SER A 51 1.54 -12.28 2.41
CA SER A 51 0.27 -12.93 2.07
C SER A 51 0.39 -14.41 1.69
N GLN A 52 1.56 -14.83 1.17
CA GLN A 52 1.82 -16.19 0.72
C GLN A 52 2.44 -17.08 1.81
N SER A 53 2.70 -16.55 3.02
CA SER A 53 3.45 -17.23 4.09
C SER A 53 4.81 -17.76 3.64
N ALA A 54 5.34 -17.25 2.53
CA ALA A 54 6.60 -17.67 1.94
C ALA A 54 7.71 -16.82 2.57
N GLN A 55 8.16 -17.22 3.75
CA GLN A 55 9.24 -16.53 4.47
C GLN A 55 10.60 -16.63 3.75
N ASP A 56 10.73 -17.58 2.81
CA ASP A 56 11.99 -17.94 2.17
C ASP A 56 12.02 -17.70 0.65
N ALA A 57 11.02 -17.03 0.07
CA ALA A 57 11.04 -16.75 -1.36
C ALA A 57 11.98 -15.57 -1.62
N GLU A 58 13.19 -15.85 -2.12
CA GLU A 58 14.12 -14.88 -2.71
C GLU A 58 13.48 -14.25 -3.96
N GLY A 59 12.51 -13.38 -3.73
CA GLY A 59 11.75 -12.70 -4.76
C GLY A 59 12.54 -11.50 -5.24
N ASP A 60 12.92 -11.47 -6.52
CA ASP A 60 13.44 -10.26 -7.14
C ASP A 60 12.27 -9.26 -7.35
N ILE A 61 12.53 -7.98 -7.12
CA ILE A 61 11.63 -6.85 -7.44
C ILE A 61 11.15 -6.94 -8.90
N LYS A 62 11.98 -7.47 -9.80
CA LYS A 62 11.64 -7.69 -11.23
C LYS A 62 10.45 -8.62 -11.46
N ASN A 63 10.10 -9.45 -10.47
CA ASN A 63 8.99 -10.39 -10.57
C ASN A 63 7.63 -9.74 -10.30
N VAL A 64 7.62 -8.46 -9.89
CA VAL A 64 6.42 -7.66 -9.60
C VAL A 64 6.05 -6.88 -10.87
N LEU A 65 5.03 -7.33 -11.59
CA LEU A 65 4.53 -6.66 -12.79
C LEU A 65 3.27 -5.85 -12.52
N PHE A 66 3.25 -4.60 -12.99
CA PHE A 66 2.08 -3.73 -12.92
C PHE A 66 1.14 -4.00 -14.10
N LYS A 67 -0.11 -4.35 -13.82
CA LYS A 67 -1.12 -4.59 -14.84
C LYS A 67 -1.42 -3.27 -15.57
N ARG A 68 -1.22 -3.26 -16.90
CA ARG A 68 -1.43 -2.10 -17.78
C ARG A 68 -0.57 -0.87 -17.43
N ASN A 69 0.44 -1.01 -16.57
CA ASN A 69 1.27 0.11 -16.09
C ASN A 69 0.46 1.29 -15.50
N HIS A 70 -0.71 1.01 -14.91
CA HIS A 70 -1.60 2.05 -14.38
C HIS A 70 -1.47 2.19 -12.86
N ILE A 71 -1.49 3.46 -12.41
CA ILE A 71 -1.72 3.82 -11.02
C ILE A 71 -3.08 4.49 -10.91
N TYR A 72 -3.94 3.98 -10.03
CA TYR A 72 -5.30 4.46 -9.88
C TYR A 72 -5.41 5.38 -8.68
N HIS A 73 -6.06 6.53 -8.86
CA HIS A 73 -6.10 7.60 -7.87
C HIS A 73 -7.39 7.60 -7.08
N HIS A 74 -7.26 7.71 -5.75
CA HIS A 74 -8.37 7.84 -4.83
C HIS A 74 -8.24 9.10 -3.98
N HIS A 75 -9.39 9.65 -3.63
CA HIS A 75 -9.47 10.83 -2.76
C HIS A 75 -9.85 10.48 -1.32
N ILE A 76 -10.30 9.25 -1.06
CA ILE A 76 -10.80 8.86 0.27
C ILE A 76 -10.27 7.46 0.62
N ALA A 77 -9.63 7.35 1.79
CA ALA A 77 -9.35 6.10 2.47
C ALA A 77 -10.05 6.10 3.82
N ARG A 78 -10.57 4.94 4.24
CA ARG A 78 -11.19 4.76 5.54
C ARG A 78 -10.43 3.70 6.31
N ILE A 79 -10.05 3.96 7.55
CA ILE A 79 -9.39 2.98 8.43
C ILE A 79 -10.37 2.65 9.54
N ASN A 80 -10.72 1.38 9.66
CA ASN A 80 -11.62 0.90 10.70
C ASN A 80 -10.81 0.60 11.95
N TYR A 81 -11.22 1.15 13.08
CA TYR A 81 -10.63 0.83 14.39
C TYR A 81 -11.71 0.44 15.39
N THR A 82 -11.29 -0.36 16.38
CA THR A 82 -12.14 -0.73 17.51
C THR A 82 -11.90 0.25 18.64
N THR A 83 -12.94 0.96 19.05
CA THR A 83 -12.89 1.80 20.25
C THR A 83 -12.90 0.93 21.51
N TYR A 84 -12.44 1.49 22.62
CA TYR A 84 -12.31 0.81 23.91
C TYR A 84 -13.60 0.10 24.38
N ASN A 85 -14.76 0.67 24.05
CA ASN A 85 -16.07 0.09 24.37
C ASN A 85 -16.55 -0.97 23.36
N THR A 86 -15.62 -1.66 22.67
CA THR A 86 -15.84 -2.68 21.63
C THR A 86 -16.76 -2.24 20.49
N ARG A 87 -17.00 -0.92 20.34
CA ARG A 87 -17.66 -0.36 19.16
C ARG A 87 -16.66 -0.23 18.02
N ARG A 88 -17.19 -0.12 16.82
CA ARG A 88 -16.41 0.10 15.60
C ARG A 88 -16.61 1.53 15.15
N ASP A 89 -15.50 2.18 14.82
CA ASP A 89 -15.49 3.53 14.28
C ASP A 89 -14.50 3.61 13.11
N GLN A 90 -14.54 4.71 12.36
CA GLN A 90 -13.78 4.86 11.13
C GLN A 90 -13.08 6.21 11.03
N ASP A 91 -11.76 6.18 10.83
CA ASP A 91 -10.99 7.36 10.47
C ASP A 91 -11.03 7.56 8.96
N VAL A 92 -11.42 8.76 8.53
CA VAL A 92 -11.52 9.13 7.12
C VAL A 92 -10.36 10.03 6.75
N ILE A 93 -9.54 9.57 5.80
CA ILE A 93 -8.40 10.32 5.26
C ILE A 93 -8.79 10.83 3.88
N ASN A 94 -8.65 12.14 3.68
CA ASN A 94 -8.82 12.78 2.38
C ASN A 94 -7.67 13.77 2.12
N PRO A 95 -6.73 13.43 1.21
CA PRO A 95 -5.56 14.24 0.88
C PRO A 95 -5.88 15.66 0.40
N LYS A 96 -7.08 15.89 -0.14
CA LYS A 96 -7.51 17.19 -0.67
C LYS A 96 -8.17 18.09 0.37
N THR A 97 -8.31 17.62 1.60
CA THR A 97 -8.97 18.36 2.69
C THR A 97 -8.03 18.53 3.89
N TRP A 98 -8.52 19.22 4.93
CA TRP A 98 -7.81 19.38 6.20
C TRP A 98 -7.57 18.04 6.92
N HIS A 99 -8.35 17.00 6.60
CA HIS A 99 -8.18 15.63 7.10
C HIS A 99 -7.15 14.82 6.28
N CYS A 100 -5.97 15.40 6.06
CA CYS A 100 -4.86 14.77 5.33
C CYS A 100 -3.66 14.41 6.21
N ASN A 101 -3.65 14.80 7.48
CA ASN A 101 -2.57 14.53 8.40
C ASN A 101 -2.83 13.24 9.19
N ILE A 102 -1.82 12.40 9.34
CA ILE A 102 -1.88 11.13 10.07
C ILE A 102 -0.79 11.06 11.14
N MET A 103 -1.07 10.26 12.18
CA MET A 103 -0.11 9.85 13.19
C MET A 103 0.15 8.36 13.05
N VAL A 104 1.42 7.97 12.98
CA VAL A 104 1.84 6.57 12.88
C VAL A 104 2.76 6.25 14.05
N LEU A 105 2.59 5.07 14.65
CA LEU A 105 3.50 4.58 15.67
C LEU A 105 4.89 4.35 15.07
N SER A 106 5.93 4.90 15.69
CA SER A 106 7.31 4.72 15.24
C SER A 106 7.81 3.32 15.61
N ASP A 107 8.44 2.64 14.66
CA ASP A 107 9.03 1.29 14.83
C ASP A 107 10.51 1.33 15.27
N CYS A 108 11.02 2.49 15.71
CA CYS A 108 12.35 2.54 16.32
C CYS A 108 12.26 1.81 17.66
N GLY A 109 13.00 0.71 17.82
CA GLY A 109 12.95 -0.31 18.89
C GLY A 109 13.03 0.12 20.36
N GLU A 110 12.71 1.36 20.69
CA GLU A 110 12.30 1.79 22.02
C GLU A 110 10.82 1.44 22.27
N PRO A 111 10.45 1.11 23.52
CA PRO A 111 9.09 0.70 23.83
C PRO A 111 8.07 1.85 23.62
N ARG A 112 7.34 1.81 22.51
CA ARG A 112 5.97 2.36 22.32
C ARG A 112 5.71 3.82 22.70
N THR A 113 6.69 4.72 22.65
CA THR A 113 6.51 6.12 23.10
C THR A 113 6.55 7.17 21.99
N HIS A 114 7.00 6.82 20.79
CA HIS A 114 7.23 7.80 19.73
C HIS A 114 6.18 7.70 18.62
N TYR A 115 5.52 8.82 18.33
CA TYR A 115 4.58 8.97 17.21
C TYR A 115 5.22 9.83 16.13
N ARG A 116 5.09 9.40 14.88
CA ARG A 116 5.47 10.18 13.69
C ARG A 116 4.25 10.83 13.09
N TYR A 117 4.36 12.11 12.77
CA TYR A 117 3.36 12.84 12.02
C TYR A 117 3.74 12.86 10.55
N ALA A 118 2.75 12.62 9.69
CA ALA A 118 2.93 12.69 8.25
C ALA A 118 1.70 13.32 7.58
N LYS A 119 1.93 13.99 6.46
CA LYS A 119 0.86 14.47 5.59
C LYS A 119 0.70 13.50 4.41
N VAL A 120 -0.52 13.01 4.22
CA VAL A 120 -0.86 12.13 3.09
C VAL A 120 -0.97 12.97 1.83
N LEU A 121 -0.11 12.71 0.84
CA LEU A 121 -0.07 13.43 -0.43
C LEU A 121 -1.04 12.86 -1.47
N GLY A 122 -1.31 11.56 -1.40
CA GLY A 122 -2.18 10.87 -2.34
C GLY A 122 -2.48 9.45 -1.86
N ILE A 123 -3.64 8.94 -2.27
CA ILE A 123 -4.03 7.56 -2.04
C ILE A 123 -4.11 6.90 -3.41
N HIS A 124 -3.39 5.80 -3.55
CA HIS A 124 -3.29 5.08 -4.82
C HIS A 124 -3.57 3.60 -4.60
N HIS A 125 -4.16 2.96 -5.60
CA HIS A 125 -4.10 1.51 -5.70
C HIS A 125 -3.47 1.12 -7.04
N VAL A 126 -2.85 -0.05 -7.04
CA VAL A 126 -2.19 -0.63 -8.20
C VAL A 126 -2.61 -2.08 -8.32
N ASN A 127 -2.80 -2.51 -9.56
CA ASN A 127 -3.07 -3.91 -9.87
C ASN A 127 -1.77 -4.59 -10.25
N VAL A 128 -1.39 -5.64 -9.54
CA VAL A 128 -0.08 -6.25 -9.64
C VAL A 128 -0.21 -7.75 -9.87
N VAL A 129 0.67 -8.30 -10.71
CA VAL A 129 0.83 -9.73 -10.95
C VAL A 129 2.24 -10.12 -10.52
N TYR A 130 2.33 -11.15 -9.68
CA TYR A 130 3.60 -11.71 -9.25
C TYR A 130 3.91 -12.98 -10.04
N ILE A 131 5.08 -13.01 -10.69
CA ILE A 131 5.52 -14.14 -11.53
C ILE A 131 6.52 -15.06 -10.79
N GLY A 132 7.02 -14.64 -9.62
CA GLY A 132 8.09 -15.32 -8.89
C GLY A 132 7.72 -16.62 -8.18
N GLY A 133 6.73 -17.36 -8.66
CA GLY A 133 6.29 -18.63 -8.06
C GLY A 133 6.20 -19.75 -9.09
N LEU A 134 7.33 -20.42 -9.36
CA LEU A 134 7.33 -21.71 -10.04
C LEU A 134 8.27 -22.69 -9.31
N TYR A 135 7.69 -23.85 -8.96
CA TYR A 135 8.32 -25.11 -8.56
C TYR A 135 8.63 -25.37 -7.07
N HIS A 136 7.59 -25.53 -6.24
CA HIS A 136 7.60 -26.69 -5.33
C HIS A 136 7.00 -27.89 -6.07
N GLY A 137 7.74 -28.37 -7.07
CA GLY A 137 7.41 -29.61 -7.76
C GLY A 137 7.53 -30.77 -6.80
N ARG A 138 6.43 -31.13 -6.13
CA ARG A 138 6.32 -32.41 -5.43
C ARG A 138 6.57 -33.52 -6.44
N ARG A 139 7.74 -34.14 -6.36
CA ARG A 139 8.00 -35.43 -7.00
C ARG A 139 7.12 -36.46 -6.28
N LEU A 140 5.99 -36.79 -6.88
CA LEU A 140 5.22 -37.97 -6.49
C LEU A 140 5.97 -39.19 -7.04
N LEU A 141 6.35 -40.09 -6.14
CA LEU A 141 6.59 -41.50 -6.47
C LEU A 141 5.22 -42.20 -6.57
#